data_AF-G2TKT2-F1
#
_entry.id   AF-G2TKT2-F1
#
_cell.length_a   1.000
_cell.length_b   1.000
_cell.length_c   1.000
_cell.angle_alpha   90.00
_cell.angle_beta   90.00
_cell.angle_gamma   90.00
#
_symmetry.space_group_name_H-M   'P 1'
#
loop_
_entity.id
_entity.type
_entity.pdbx_description
1 polymer ?
#
loop_
_entity_poly.entity_id
_entity_poly.type
_entity_poly.pdbx_seq_one_letter_code
_entity_poly.pdbx_strand_id
1 'polypeptide(L)'
;MLYNDNVSMGYLIIEDLRRPLNESELQLLPFRTMDEEDIDDVKNTIKIDIVLDGDDYSSEERGIFEEFAMDLVDGKPHCAYLCKTHVNEKFFYERPVDPGPADYQKLLELVESGFNISDHIFDHEHLMHLSQD
;
A
#
# COMPACT_ATOMS: atom_id res chain seq x y z
N MET A 1 8.66 3.47 -4.33
CA MET A 1 8.24 3.81 -5.71
C MET A 1 8.54 2.59 -6.57
N LEU A 2 7.61 2.19 -7.44
CA LEU A 2 7.75 1.03 -8.31
C LEU A 2 8.33 1.48 -9.65
N TYR A 3 9.30 0.74 -10.20
CA TYR A 3 9.95 1.06 -11.46
C TYR A 3 9.98 -0.15 -12.40
N ASN A 4 9.91 0.12 -13.70
CA ASN A 4 10.24 -0.83 -14.77
C ASN A 4 11.09 -0.12 -15.82
N ASP A 5 12.28 -0.62 -16.13
CA ASP A 5 13.23 -0.01 -17.09
C ASP A 5 13.45 1.51 -16.90
N ASN A 6 13.59 1.97 -15.64
CA ASN A 6 13.71 3.38 -15.23
C ASN A 6 12.45 4.25 -15.41
N VAL A 7 11.33 3.66 -15.80
CA VAL A 7 10.02 4.33 -15.81
C VAL A 7 9.35 4.12 -14.45
N SER A 8 8.94 5.20 -13.80
CA SER A 8 8.14 5.13 -12.57
C SER A 8 6.75 4.62 -12.92
N MET A 9 6.39 3.45 -12.40
CA MET A 9 5.10 2.80 -12.66
C MET A 9 4.05 3.17 -11.60
N GLY A 10 4.50 3.55 -10.40
CA GLY A 10 3.57 3.80 -9.30
C GLY A 10 4.16 3.91 -7.90
N TYR A 11 3.26 3.91 -6.93
CA TYR A 11 3.56 3.83 -5.50
C TYR A 11 3.09 2.52 -4.92
N LEU A 12 3.88 2.01 -3.97
CA LEU A 12 3.48 0.96 -3.06
C LEU A 12 3.41 1.56 -1.67
N ILE A 13 2.27 1.41 -1.00
CA ILE A 13 2.01 1.92 0.34
C ILE A 13 1.67 0.72 1.20
N ILE A 14 2.41 0.53 2.30
CA ILE A 14 2.21 -0.56 3.24
C ILE A 14 1.95 0.06 4.61
N GLU A 15 0.79 -0.23 5.18
CA GLU A 15 0.35 0.27 6.47
C GLU A 15 0.07 -0.89 7.43
N ASP A 16 0.67 -0.81 8.61
CA ASP A 16 0.30 -1.67 9.74
C ASP A 16 -0.87 -1.04 10.50
N LEU A 17 -2.06 -1.63 10.39
CA LEU A 17 -3.27 -1.06 11.00
C LEU A 17 -3.32 -1.28 12.52
N ARG A 18 -2.46 -2.15 13.07
CA ARG A 18 -2.37 -2.49 14.50
C ARG A 18 -3.71 -2.92 15.11
N ARG A 19 -4.53 -3.60 14.30
CA ARG A 19 -5.83 -4.13 14.68
C ARG A 19 -6.16 -5.37 13.84
N PRO A 20 -7.03 -6.27 14.32
CA PRO A 20 -7.59 -7.32 13.48
C PRO A 20 -8.54 -6.76 12.41
N LEU A 21 -9.03 -7.64 11.55
CA LEU A 21 -10.04 -7.34 10.52
C LEU A 21 -11.32 -6.80 11.17
N ASN A 22 -11.94 -5.80 10.54
CA ASN A 22 -13.25 -5.28 10.94
C ASN A 22 -14.39 -6.01 10.20
N GLU A 23 -15.64 -5.74 10.59
CA GLU A 23 -16.83 -6.41 10.04
C GLU A 23 -16.93 -6.32 8.51
N SER A 24 -16.54 -5.19 7.91
CA SER A 24 -16.59 -4.99 6.47
C SER A 24 -15.48 -5.74 5.74
N GLU A 25 -14.28 -5.80 6.33
CA GLU A 25 -13.13 -6.52 5.78
C GLU A 25 -13.32 -8.03 5.85
N LEU A 26 -14.02 -8.52 6.88
CA LEU A 26 -14.44 -9.92 7.00
C LEU A 26 -15.38 -10.38 5.88
N GLN A 27 -16.03 -9.45 5.17
CA GLN A 27 -16.86 -9.79 4.00
C GLN A 27 -16.05 -9.98 2.71
N LEU A 28 -14.76 -9.66 2.71
CA LEU A 28 -13.87 -9.82 1.57
C LEU A 28 -13.38 -11.27 1.45
N LEU A 29 -13.10 -11.72 0.24
CA LEU A 29 -12.38 -12.97 0.04
C LEU A 29 -10.88 -12.77 0.35
N PRO A 30 -10.20 -13.78 0.92
CA PRO A 30 -10.72 -15.11 1.30
C PRO A 30 -11.41 -15.15 2.68
N PHE A 31 -11.35 -14.08 3.47
CA PHE A 31 -11.79 -14.06 4.88
C PHE A 31 -13.23 -14.48 5.10
N ARG A 32 -14.14 -14.10 4.19
CA ARG A 32 -15.56 -14.48 4.25
C ARG A 32 -15.80 -15.99 4.25
N THR A 33 -14.84 -16.75 3.73
CA THR A 33 -14.94 -18.22 3.60
C THR A 33 -14.10 -18.97 4.63
N MET A 34 -13.32 -18.27 5.44
CA MET A 34 -12.55 -18.86 6.53
C MET A 34 -13.46 -19.21 7.70
N ASP A 35 -13.04 -20.17 8.52
CA ASP A 35 -13.77 -20.48 9.74
C ASP A 35 -13.45 -19.48 10.87
N GLU A 36 -14.22 -19.56 11.95
CA GLU A 36 -14.07 -18.64 13.08
C GLU A 36 -12.72 -18.80 13.79
N GLU A 37 -12.12 -20.00 13.80
CA GLU A 37 -10.83 -20.25 14.47
C GLU A 37 -9.69 -19.58 13.70
N ASP A 38 -9.67 -19.72 12.37
CA ASP A 38 -8.71 -19.07 11.48
C ASP A 38 -8.81 -17.54 11.56
N ILE A 39 -10.04 -17.00 11.57
CA ILE A 39 -10.28 -15.55 11.69
C ILE A 39 -9.85 -15.05 13.07
N ASP A 40 -10.14 -15.78 14.14
CA ASP A 40 -9.73 -15.41 15.49
C ASP A 40 -8.22 -15.43 15.65
N ASP A 41 -7.48 -16.25 14.88
CA ASP A 41 -6.01 -16.26 14.89
C ASP A 41 -5.40 -14.99 14.27
N VAL A 42 -6.14 -14.26 13.44
CA VAL A 42 -5.70 -12.96 12.87
C VAL A 42 -5.72 -11.88 13.94
N LYS A 43 -4.54 -11.45 14.40
CA LYS A 43 -4.38 -10.40 15.42
C LYS A 43 -4.04 -9.03 14.83
N ASN A 44 -3.59 -9.00 13.59
CA ASN A 44 -3.23 -7.75 12.92
C ASN A 44 -3.63 -7.76 11.44
N THR A 45 -3.75 -6.58 10.87
CA THR A 45 -4.05 -6.37 9.46
C THR A 45 -3.01 -5.44 8.86
N ILE A 46 -2.36 -5.92 7.80
CA ILE A 46 -1.45 -5.15 6.97
C ILE A 46 -2.22 -4.74 5.71
N LYS A 47 -2.34 -3.44 5.50
CA LYS A 47 -2.96 -2.86 4.32
C LYS A 47 -1.88 -2.54 3.28
N ILE A 48 -2.12 -2.94 2.05
CA ILE A 48 -1.21 -2.81 0.93
C ILE A 48 -1.99 -2.11 -0.20
N ASP A 49 -1.56 -0.91 -0.55
CA ASP A 49 -2.14 -0.17 -1.66
C ASP A 49 -1.09 0.02 -2.76
N ILE A 50 -1.44 -0.43 -3.96
CA ILE A 50 -0.65 -0.24 -5.18
C ILE A 50 -1.32 0.87 -5.98
N VAL A 51 -0.64 2.00 -6.16
CA VAL A 51 -1.15 3.16 -6.90
C VAL A 51 -0.39 3.27 -8.21
N LEU A 52 -1.07 2.97 -9.32
CA LEU A 52 -0.52 2.95 -10.67
C LEU A 52 -0.81 4.25 -11.41
N ASP A 53 0.10 4.63 -12.30
CA ASP A 53 0.04 5.86 -13.09
C ASP A 53 -0.81 5.75 -14.37
N GLY A 54 -1.45 4.61 -14.63
CA GLY A 54 -2.26 4.32 -15.81
C GLY A 54 -2.96 2.97 -15.72
N ASP A 55 -3.89 2.68 -16.64
CA ASP A 55 -4.57 1.40 -16.74
C ASP A 55 -3.98 0.45 -17.80
N ASP A 56 -2.97 0.92 -18.54
CA ASP A 56 -2.27 0.19 -19.60
C ASP A 56 -1.54 -1.08 -19.13
N TYR A 57 -1.44 -1.30 -17.81
CA TYR A 57 -0.87 -2.51 -17.23
C TYR A 57 -1.76 -3.73 -17.43
N SER A 58 -1.19 -4.75 -18.06
CA SER A 58 -1.80 -6.07 -18.19
C SER A 58 -2.04 -6.73 -16.83
N SER A 59 -2.93 -7.72 -16.78
CA SER A 59 -3.18 -8.49 -15.55
C SER A 59 -1.94 -9.21 -15.04
N GLU A 60 -1.03 -9.59 -15.92
CA GLU A 60 0.25 -10.22 -15.55
C GLU A 60 1.18 -9.22 -14.86
N GLU A 61 1.33 -8.01 -15.41
CA GLU A 61 2.12 -6.95 -14.79
C GLU A 61 1.56 -6.54 -13.43
N ARG A 62 0.23 -6.44 -13.31
CA ARG A 62 -0.44 -6.18 -12.02
C ARG A 62 -0.17 -7.30 -11.01
N GLY A 63 -0.22 -8.55 -11.46
CA GLY A 63 0.10 -9.72 -10.63
C GLY A 63 1.53 -9.70 -10.10
N ILE A 64 2.50 -9.25 -10.89
CA ILE A 64 3.90 -9.10 -10.46
C ILE A 64 4.01 -8.06 -9.33
N PHE A 65 3.29 -6.94 -9.41
CA PHE A 65 3.31 -5.94 -8.34
C PHE A 65 2.68 -6.44 -7.05
N GLU A 66 1.58 -7.19 -7.16
CA GLU A 66 0.94 -7.83 -6.02
C GLU A 66 1.87 -8.87 -5.38
N GLU A 67 2.51 -9.73 -6.16
CA GLU A 67 3.50 -10.71 -5.68
C GLU A 67 4.67 -10.03 -4.98
N PHE A 68 5.26 -9.01 -5.62
CA PHE A 68 6.35 -8.23 -5.02
C PHE A 68 5.94 -7.57 -3.69
N ALA A 69 4.73 -7.01 -3.62
CA ALA A 69 4.23 -6.39 -2.41
C ALA A 69 4.02 -7.42 -1.29
N MET A 70 3.52 -8.61 -1.65
CA MET A 70 3.37 -9.72 -0.73
C MET A 70 4.72 -10.20 -0.20
N ASP A 71 5.74 -10.37 -1.06
CA ASP A 71 7.09 -10.77 -0.65
C ASP A 71 7.74 -9.82 0.37
N LEU A 72 7.40 -8.53 0.32
CA LEU A 72 7.90 -7.53 1.29
C LEU A 72 7.29 -7.67 2.69
N VAL A 73 6.08 -8.21 2.77
CA VAL A 73 5.33 -8.35 4.02
C VAL A 73 5.23 -9.81 4.48
N ASP A 74 5.58 -10.76 3.62
CA ASP A 74 5.47 -12.20 3.87
C ASP A 74 6.30 -12.61 5.08
N GLY A 75 5.73 -13.49 5.90
CA GLY A 75 6.37 -14.05 7.08
C GLY A 75 5.96 -13.46 8.43
N LYS A 76 5.00 -12.52 8.50
CA LYS A 76 4.42 -12.14 9.81
C LYS A 76 3.29 -13.08 10.23
N PRO A 77 3.44 -13.87 11.31
CA PRO A 77 2.37 -14.72 11.81
C PRO A 77 1.19 -13.88 12.29
N HIS A 78 -0.01 -14.46 12.29
CA HIS A 78 -1.24 -13.83 12.81
C HIS A 78 -1.63 -12.52 12.11
N CYS A 79 -1.19 -12.33 10.87
CA CYS A 79 -1.48 -11.12 10.08
C CYS A 79 -2.36 -11.48 8.87
N ALA A 80 -3.42 -10.70 8.66
CA ALA A 80 -4.15 -10.66 7.41
C ALA A 80 -3.61 -9.55 6.51
N TYR A 81 -3.71 -9.76 5.19
CA TYR A 81 -3.25 -8.81 4.19
C TYR A 81 -4.43 -8.32 3.36
N LEU A 82 -4.59 -7.00 3.28
CA LEU A 82 -5.59 -6.35 2.43
C LEU A 82 -4.85 -5.68 1.27
N CYS A 83 -4.87 -6.29 0.09
CA CYS A 83 -4.26 -5.73 -1.10
C CYS A 83 -5.31 -5.04 -1.98
N LYS A 84 -5.03 -3.81 -2.39
CA LYS A 84 -5.89 -3.03 -3.30
C LYS A 84 -5.06 -2.28 -4.32
N THR A 85 -5.46 -2.39 -5.58
CA THR A 85 -4.85 -1.63 -6.68
C THR A 85 -5.72 -0.43 -7.04
N HIS A 86 -5.09 0.72 -7.20
CA HIS A 86 -5.69 2.00 -7.56
C HIS A 86 -5.02 2.50 -8.83
N VAL A 87 -5.78 3.11 -9.73
CA VAL A 87 -5.26 3.77 -10.94
C VAL A 87 -5.60 5.25 -10.85
N ASN A 88 -4.59 6.12 -10.94
CA ASN A 88 -4.80 7.56 -10.90
C ASN A 88 -3.76 8.34 -11.71
N GLU A 89 -3.87 8.31 -13.04
CA GLU A 89 -3.03 9.10 -13.97
C GLU A 89 -2.88 10.57 -13.55
N LYS A 90 -4.00 11.20 -13.19
CA LYS A 90 -4.06 12.62 -12.86
C LYS A 90 -3.11 12.98 -11.72
N PHE A 91 -3.04 12.13 -10.69
CA PHE A 91 -2.12 12.33 -9.57
C PHE A 91 -0.66 12.40 -10.05
N PHE A 92 -0.25 11.56 -11.00
CA PHE A 92 1.13 11.55 -11.51
C PHE A 92 1.41 12.74 -12.43
N TYR A 93 0.45 13.15 -13.26
CA TYR A 93 0.61 14.33 -14.13
C TYR A 93 0.68 15.66 -13.38
N GLU A 94 -0.08 15.81 -12.29
CA GLU A 94 -0.14 17.06 -11.53
C GLU A 94 0.97 17.20 -10.48
N ARG A 95 1.76 16.15 -10.26
CA ARG A 95 2.77 16.10 -9.20
C ARG A 95 4.05 16.85 -9.60
N PRO A 96 4.67 17.60 -8.69
CA PRO A 96 5.97 18.21 -8.95
C PRO A 96 7.06 17.14 -9.16
N VAL A 97 8.11 17.53 -9.90
CA VAL A 97 9.31 16.69 -10.12
C VAL A 97 9.96 16.29 -8.80
N ASP A 98 9.99 17.21 -7.84
CA ASP A 98 10.47 16.97 -6.48
C ASP A 98 9.31 17.05 -5.48
N PRO A 99 8.73 15.90 -5.09
CA PRO A 99 7.53 15.83 -4.26
C PRO A 99 7.82 16.14 -2.79
N GLY A 100 6.98 17.01 -2.21
CA GLY A 100 7.06 17.34 -0.79
C GLY A 100 6.11 16.51 0.08
N PRO A 101 6.17 16.68 1.42
CA PRO A 101 5.24 16.03 2.35
C PRO A 101 3.76 16.21 2.00
N ALA A 102 3.37 17.39 1.51
CA ALA A 102 1.98 17.66 1.11
C ALA A 102 1.53 16.82 -0.10
N ASP A 103 2.43 16.43 -1.00
CA ASP A 103 2.09 15.60 -2.16
C ASP A 103 1.95 14.13 -1.76
N TYR A 104 2.77 13.67 -0.81
CA TYR A 104 2.59 12.37 -0.17
C TYR A 104 1.31 12.31 0.67
N GLN A 105 0.88 13.43 1.27
CA GLN A 105 -0.40 13.46 1.98
C GLN A 105 -1.57 13.22 1.02
N LYS A 106 -1.57 13.85 -0.17
CA LYS A 106 -2.58 13.58 -1.21
C LYS A 106 -2.58 12.11 -1.64
N LEU A 107 -1.42 11.47 -1.70
CA LEU A 107 -1.30 10.05 -2.03
C LEU A 107 -1.93 9.17 -0.94
N LEU A 108 -1.71 9.50 0.34
CA LEU A 108 -2.33 8.81 1.48
C LEU A 108 -3.85 8.99 1.50
N GLU A 109 -4.33 10.20 1.20
CA GLU A 109 -5.77 10.48 1.06
C GLU A 109 -6.40 9.67 -0.09
N LEU A 110 -5.70 9.53 -1.22
CA LEU A 110 -6.16 8.74 -2.36
C LEU A 110 -6.46 7.28 -1.97
N VAL A 111 -5.63 6.70 -1.10
CA VAL A 111 -5.78 5.32 -0.66
C VAL A 111 -6.59 5.20 0.63
N GLU A 112 -7.22 6.28 1.10
CA GLU A 112 -7.99 6.31 2.35
C GLU A 112 -7.15 5.88 3.57
N SER A 113 -5.87 6.25 3.60
CA SER A 113 -5.00 6.03 4.75
C SER A 113 -5.46 6.87 5.94
N GLY A 114 -5.39 6.29 7.14
CA GLY A 114 -5.61 7.02 8.39
C GLY A 114 -4.38 7.82 8.85
N PHE A 115 -3.26 7.72 8.14
CA PHE A 115 -2.02 8.41 8.49
C PHE A 115 -2.04 9.86 8.00
N ASN A 116 -1.75 10.80 8.90
CA ASN A 116 -1.64 12.21 8.58
C ASN A 116 -0.21 12.69 8.84
N ILE A 117 0.50 12.95 7.74
CA ILE A 117 1.88 13.45 7.72
C ILE A 117 1.99 14.75 8.53
N SER A 118 0.98 15.63 8.48
CA SER A 118 1.04 16.93 9.18
C SER A 118 1.02 16.82 10.71
N ASP A 119 0.56 15.70 11.26
CA ASP A 119 0.55 15.45 12.71
C ASP A 119 1.95 15.07 13.24
N HIS A 120 2.93 14.92 12.35
CA HIS A 120 4.27 14.50 12.66
C HIS A 120 5.30 15.55 12.25
N ILE A 121 6.20 15.89 13.17
CA ILE A 121 7.43 16.59 12.84
C ILE A 121 8.41 15.53 12.37
N PHE A 122 8.67 15.48 11.07
CA PHE A 122 9.72 14.63 10.53
C PHE A 122 11.07 15.26 10.90
N ASP A 123 11.72 14.70 11.92
CA ASP A 123 13.14 14.96 12.09
C ASP A 123 13.84 14.39 10.85
N HIS A 124 14.45 15.26 10.05
CA HIS A 124 15.11 14.86 8.80
C HIS A 124 16.17 13.75 9.01
N GLU A 125 16.68 13.59 10.24
CA GLU A 125 17.61 12.52 10.62
C GLU A 125 16.99 11.11 10.60
N HIS A 126 15.67 10.99 10.69
CA HIS A 126 14.96 9.69 10.70
C HIS A 126 14.30 9.34 9.36
N LEU A 127 14.37 10.23 8.37
CA LEU A 127 13.94 9.94 7.02
C LEU A 127 15.03 9.16 6.30
N MET A 128 14.82 7.85 6.14
CA MET A 128 15.67 7.01 5.30
C MET A 128 15.19 7.08 3.86
N HIS A 129 15.97 7.73 2.99
CA HIS A 129 15.81 7.60 1.55
C HIS A 129 16.41 6.27 1.11
N LEU A 130 15.56 5.26 0.96
CA LEU A 130 15.96 4.00 0.33
C LEU A 130 15.87 4.16 -1.19
N SER A 131 16.85 4.83 -1.79
CA SER A 131 17.11 4.68 -3.23
C SER A 131 18.04 3.48 -3.42
N GLN A 132 17.73 2.61 -4.39
CA GLN A 132 18.74 1.69 -4.90
C GLN A 132 19.63 2.50 -5.86
N ASP A 133 20.93 2.56 -5.55
CA ASP A 133 21.99 2.97 -6.49
C ASP A 133 22.16 1.91 -7.60
#